data_AF-D5BK11-F1
#
_entry.id   AF-D5BK11-F1
#
_cell.length_a   1.000
_cell.length_b   1.000
_cell.length_c   1.000
_cell.angle_alpha   90.00
_cell.angle_beta   90.00
_cell.angle_gamma   90.00
#
_symmetry.space_group_name_H-M   'P 1'
#
loop_
_entity.id
_entity.type
_entity.pdbx_description
1 polymer ?
#
loop_
_entity_poly.entity_id
_entity_poly.type
_entity_poly.pdbx_seq_one_letter_code
_entity_poly.pdbx_strand_id
1 'polypeptide(L)'
;MMGKSVEATELNNFINVLRNKIKNIHQTFIENNLTISAKSIIDEFKGVNKKQPKMTLQAFKEHNEQMDRLSGKSISKSTAKRYWTCYNHVEQFIDEEYRKDDFPMNSINHHFISKFEYFLKTKRACNHNSALKYVNNFKKS
;
A
#
# COMPACT_ATOMS: atom_id res chain seq x y z
N MET A 1 -29.57 -28.08 16.17
CA MET A 1 -28.85 -29.25 15.63
C MET A 1 -28.07 -28.80 14.41
N MET A 2 -26.76 -29.04 14.36
CA MET A 2 -25.96 -28.79 13.16
C MET A 2 -26.05 -30.01 12.23
N GLY A 3 -26.23 -29.79 10.93
CA GLY A 3 -26.26 -30.86 9.94
C GLY A 3 -24.93 -31.62 9.90
N LYS A 4 -24.98 -32.94 9.65
CA LYS A 4 -23.81 -33.84 9.61
C LYS A 4 -23.28 -34.11 8.20
N SER A 5 -23.79 -33.44 7.16
CA SER A 5 -23.24 -33.59 5.81
C SER A 5 -21.85 -32.95 5.71
N VAL A 6 -21.09 -33.29 4.67
CA VAL A 6 -19.77 -32.70 4.43
C VAL A 6 -19.87 -31.19 4.24
N GLU A 7 -20.85 -30.74 3.46
CA GLU A 7 -21.15 -29.33 3.18
C GLU A 7 -21.57 -28.60 4.47
N ALA A 8 -22.39 -29.23 5.30
CA ALA A 8 -22.78 -28.69 6.60
C ALA A 8 -21.56 -28.56 7.53
N THR A 9 -20.62 -29.51 7.48
CA THR A 9 -19.40 -29.51 8.29
C THR A 9 -18.46 -28.38 7.86
N GLU A 10 -18.26 -28.18 6.56
CA GLU A 10 -17.49 -27.05 6.02
C GLU A 10 -18.11 -25.70 6.39
N LEU A 11 -19.43 -25.56 6.27
CA LEU A 11 -20.15 -24.36 6.67
C LEU A 11 -20.01 -24.10 8.19
N ASN A 12 -20.14 -25.13 9.01
CA ASN A 12 -19.96 -25.00 10.47
C ASN A 12 -18.53 -24.56 10.81
N ASN A 13 -17.53 -25.10 10.12
CA ASN A 13 -16.14 -24.68 10.29
C ASN A 13 -15.94 -23.21 9.92
N PHE A 14 -16.50 -22.77 8.79
CA PHE A 14 -16.46 -21.36 8.39
C PHE A 14 -17.10 -20.44 9.44
N ILE A 15 -18.29 -20.79 9.93
CA ILE A 15 -18.98 -20.04 10.98
C ILE A 15 -18.14 -20.00 12.27
N ASN A 16 -17.50 -21.10 12.64
CA ASN A 16 -16.64 -21.15 13.83
C ASN A 16 -15.40 -20.25 13.69
N VAL A 17 -14.78 -20.20 12.51
CA VAL A 17 -13.68 -19.27 12.22
C VAL A 17 -14.14 -17.81 12.38
N LEU A 18 -15.33 -17.47 11.86
CA LEU A 18 -15.90 -16.13 12.01
C LEU A 18 -16.16 -15.77 13.48
N ARG A 19 -16.76 -16.69 14.24
CA ARG A 19 -16.98 -16.51 15.69
C ARG A 19 -15.69 -16.28 16.43
N ASN A 20 -14.64 -17.05 16.13
CA ASN A 20 -13.34 -16.90 16.78
C ASN A 20 -12.71 -15.53 16.47
N LYS A 21 -12.81 -15.04 15.22
CA LYS A 21 -12.36 -13.68 14.86
C LYS A 21 -13.09 -12.60 15.64
N ILE A 22 -14.42 -12.69 15.75
CA ILE A 22 -15.24 -11.73 16.51
C ILE A 22 -14.87 -11.76 18.00
N LYS A 23 -14.69 -12.96 18.59
CA LYS A 23 -14.24 -13.11 19.97
C LYS A 23 -12.88 -12.45 20.21
N ASN A 24 -11.93 -12.64 19.30
CA ASN A 24 -10.61 -12.02 19.40
C ASN A 24 -10.69 -10.50 19.36
N ILE A 25 -11.50 -9.93 18.45
CA ILE A 25 -11.72 -8.47 18.38
C ILE A 25 -12.31 -7.95 19.69
N HIS A 26 -13.33 -8.62 20.21
CA HIS A 26 -13.95 -8.25 21.48
C HIS A 26 -12.95 -8.30 22.64
N GLN A 27 -12.12 -9.34 22.70
CA GLN A 27 -11.06 -9.48 23.69
C GLN A 27 -10.04 -8.33 23.61
N THR A 28 -9.56 -8.01 22.41
CA THR A 28 -8.67 -6.85 22.18
C THR A 28 -9.30 -5.54 22.62
N PHE A 29 -10.61 -5.36 22.44
CA PHE A 29 -11.28 -4.14 22.88
C PHE A 29 -11.35 -4.03 24.41
N ILE A 30 -11.60 -5.14 25.11
CA ILE A 30 -11.54 -5.17 26.58
C ILE A 30 -10.13 -4.81 27.06
N GLU A 31 -9.10 -5.47 26.51
CA GLU A 31 -7.69 -5.28 26.93
C GLU A 31 -7.22 -3.84 26.76
N ASN A 32 -7.70 -3.15 25.71
CA ASN A 32 -7.34 -1.77 25.40
C ASN A 32 -8.33 -0.74 25.98
N ASN A 33 -9.29 -1.15 26.80
CA ASN A 33 -10.35 -0.29 27.35
C ASN A 33 -11.10 0.54 26.28
N LEU A 34 -11.36 -0.06 25.12
CA LEU A 34 -12.09 0.58 24.01
C LEU A 34 -13.61 0.46 24.22
N THR A 35 -14.37 1.40 23.67
CA THR A 35 -15.84 1.34 23.71
C THR A 35 -16.38 0.17 22.88
N ILE A 36 -17.03 -0.78 23.56
CA ILE A 36 -17.58 -1.99 22.95
C ILE A 36 -19.03 -1.75 22.52
N SER A 37 -19.30 -1.90 21.23
CA SER A 37 -20.64 -1.90 20.65
C SER A 37 -20.69 -2.86 19.46
N ALA A 38 -21.88 -3.31 19.06
CA ALA A 38 -22.01 -4.15 17.87
C ALA A 38 -21.42 -3.48 16.62
N LYS A 39 -21.63 -2.15 16.49
CA LYS A 39 -21.07 -1.35 15.40
C LYS A 39 -19.53 -1.33 15.45
N SER A 40 -18.92 -1.04 16.59
CA SER A 40 -17.45 -0.96 16.70
C SER A 40 -16.75 -2.30 16.45
N ILE A 41 -17.36 -3.42 16.86
CA ILE A 41 -16.86 -4.77 16.55
C ILE A 41 -16.99 -5.07 15.05
N ILE A 42 -18.12 -4.73 14.44
CA ILE A 42 -18.34 -4.93 13.00
C ILE A 42 -17.37 -4.06 12.18
N ASP A 43 -17.16 -2.82 12.60
CA ASP A 43 -16.25 -1.88 11.95
C ASP A 43 -14.80 -2.39 12.02
N GLU A 44 -14.35 -2.92 13.16
CA GLU A 44 -13.03 -3.55 13.29
C GLU A 44 -12.93 -4.84 12.47
N PHE A 45 -13.98 -5.67 12.50
CA PHE A 45 -14.04 -6.91 11.73
C PHE A 45 -13.95 -6.64 10.21
N LYS A 46 -14.57 -5.56 9.74
CA LYS A 46 -14.50 -5.07 8.36
C LYS A 46 -13.22 -4.27 8.07
N GLY A 47 -12.43 -3.93 9.08
CA GLY A 47 -11.24 -3.09 8.95
C GLY A 47 -11.53 -1.61 8.67
N VAL A 48 -12.75 -1.13 8.96
CA VAL A 48 -13.19 0.27 8.74
C VAL A 48 -12.38 1.25 9.59
N ASN A 49 -11.92 0.84 10.78
CA ASN A 49 -11.07 1.66 11.65
C ASN A 49 -9.58 1.62 11.29
N LYS A 50 -9.18 0.80 10.30
CA LYS A 50 -7.81 0.85 9.79
C LYS A 50 -7.72 2.10 8.92
N LYS A 51 -6.92 3.08 9.35
CA LYS A 51 -6.54 4.23 8.51
C LYS A 51 -6.25 3.69 7.11
N GLN A 52 -6.93 4.23 6.10
CA GLN A 52 -6.67 3.82 4.73
C GLN A 52 -5.16 3.91 4.49
N PRO A 53 -4.55 2.88 3.88
CA PRO A 53 -3.12 2.90 3.65
C PRO A 53 -2.79 4.14 2.82
N LYS A 54 -1.74 4.88 3.22
CA LYS A 54 -1.21 5.94 2.37
C LYS A 54 -0.85 5.34 1.02
N MET A 55 -1.33 5.96 -0.04
CA MET A 55 -1.12 5.49 -1.40
C MET A 55 0.17 6.10 -1.96
N THR A 56 0.89 5.31 -2.76
CA THR A 56 2.26 5.59 -3.17
C THR A 56 2.34 6.77 -4.10
N LEU A 57 1.52 6.79 -5.16
CA LEU A 57 1.52 7.90 -6.12
C LEU A 57 0.94 9.15 -5.47
N GLN A 58 -0.10 9.03 -4.64
CA GLN A 58 -0.60 10.19 -3.89
C GLN A 58 0.49 10.86 -3.05
N ALA A 59 1.19 10.09 -2.22
CA ALA A 59 2.27 10.63 -1.38
C ALA A 59 3.43 11.20 -2.20
N PHE A 60 3.81 10.51 -3.29
CA PHE A 60 4.87 10.97 -4.18
C PHE A 60 4.49 12.28 -4.89
N LYS A 61 3.23 12.44 -5.32
CA LYS A 61 2.75 13.69 -5.91
C LYS A 61 2.83 14.85 -4.91
N GLU A 62 2.37 14.64 -3.67
CA GLU A 62 2.47 15.63 -2.60
C GLU A 62 3.94 16.06 -2.36
N HIS A 63 4.87 15.10 -2.32
CA HIS A 63 6.30 15.38 -2.24
C HIS A 63 6.79 16.21 -3.43
N ASN A 64 6.43 15.85 -4.66
CA ASN A 64 6.89 16.58 -5.86
C ASN A 64 6.39 18.02 -5.88
N GLU A 65 5.14 18.26 -5.48
CA GLU A 65 4.59 19.61 -5.35
C GLU A 65 5.32 20.44 -4.26
N GLN A 66 5.85 19.79 -3.22
CA GLN A 66 6.73 20.47 -2.25
C GLN A 66 8.10 20.78 -2.87
N MET A 67 8.68 19.84 -3.63
CA MET A 67 9.96 20.05 -4.32
C MET A 67 9.89 21.20 -5.33
N ASP A 68 8.75 21.35 -6.03
CA ASP A 68 8.52 22.47 -6.94
C ASP A 68 8.49 23.82 -6.22
N ARG A 69 7.91 23.91 -5.02
CA ARG A 69 7.92 25.13 -4.20
C ARG A 69 9.32 25.53 -3.70
N LEU A 70 10.21 24.55 -3.59
CA LEU A 70 11.62 24.70 -3.24
C LEU A 70 12.54 24.87 -4.46
N SER A 71 11.99 24.69 -5.67
CA SER A 71 12.71 24.80 -6.92
C SER A 71 13.23 26.22 -7.16
N GLY A 72 14.54 26.35 -7.38
CA GLY A 72 15.21 27.64 -7.51
C GLY A 72 15.54 28.32 -6.18
N LYS A 73 15.23 27.69 -5.03
CA LYS A 73 15.62 28.16 -3.69
C LYS A 73 16.68 27.23 -3.10
N SER A 74 16.28 26.02 -2.74
CA SER A 74 17.13 24.99 -2.13
C SER A 74 17.26 23.73 -3.00
N ILE A 75 16.44 23.62 -4.05
CA ILE A 75 16.45 22.51 -4.99
C ILE A 75 16.62 23.04 -6.40
N SER A 76 17.45 22.39 -7.21
CA SER A 76 17.61 22.77 -8.62
C SER A 76 16.36 22.40 -9.43
N LYS A 77 16.02 23.21 -10.43
CA LYS A 77 14.92 22.91 -11.38
C LYS A 77 15.06 21.51 -12.02
N SER A 78 16.30 21.12 -12.31
CA SER A 78 16.62 19.79 -12.85
C SER A 78 16.28 18.66 -11.88
N THR A 79 16.46 18.87 -10.57
CA THR A 79 16.14 17.89 -9.54
C THR A 79 14.63 17.76 -9.36
N ALA A 80 13.90 18.88 -9.31
CA ALA A 80 12.43 18.86 -9.23
C ALA A 80 11.81 18.14 -10.45
N LYS A 81 12.26 18.46 -11.67
CA LYS A 81 11.83 17.77 -12.90
C LYS A 81 12.11 16.27 -12.86
N ARG A 82 13.24 15.86 -12.27
CA ARG A 82 13.62 14.44 -12.16
C ARG A 82 12.69 13.68 -11.22
N TYR A 83 12.20 14.29 -10.15
CA TYR A 83 11.19 13.67 -9.28
C TYR A 83 9.88 13.43 -10.02
N TRP A 84 9.41 14.38 -10.82
CA TRP A 84 8.24 14.17 -11.70
C TRP A 84 8.47 13.09 -12.76
N THR A 85 9.66 13.04 -13.33
CA THR A 85 10.01 11.95 -14.27
C THR A 85 9.98 10.59 -13.58
N CYS A 86 10.48 10.52 -12.34
CA CYS A 86 10.43 9.33 -11.51
C CYS A 86 8.98 8.92 -11.18
N TYR A 87 8.12 9.89 -10.84
CA TYR A 87 6.69 9.67 -10.59
C TYR A 87 6.02 8.98 -11.77
N ASN A 88 6.20 9.51 -13.00
CA ASN A 88 5.62 8.92 -14.20
C ASN A 88 6.12 7.48 -14.45
N HIS A 89 7.38 7.18 -14.11
CA HIS A 89 7.89 5.81 -14.22
C HIS A 89 7.27 4.87 -13.19
N VAL A 90 7.05 5.33 -11.96
CA VAL A 90 6.38 4.53 -10.92
C VAL A 90 4.91 4.31 -11.27
N GLU A 91 4.21 5.33 -11.77
CA GLU A 91 2.83 5.23 -12.24
C GLU A 91 2.69 4.18 -13.34
N GLN A 92 3.50 4.28 -14.39
CA GLN A 92 3.51 3.31 -15.49
C GLN A 92 3.85 1.89 -14.99
N PHE A 93 4.82 1.77 -14.08
CA PHE A 93 5.20 0.48 -13.50
C PHE A 93 4.04 -0.15 -12.71
N ILE A 94 3.35 0.64 -11.88
CA ILE A 94 2.23 0.14 -11.07
C ILE A 94 1.10 -0.35 -12.00
N ASP A 95 0.77 0.40 -13.04
CA ASP A 95 -0.24 -0.02 -14.01
C ASP A 95 0.17 -1.30 -14.76
N GLU A 96 1.39 -1.35 -15.32
CA GLU A 96 1.82 -2.50 -16.12
C GLU A 96 2.00 -3.80 -15.30
N GLU A 97 2.60 -3.71 -14.11
CA GLU A 97 2.95 -4.89 -13.31
C GLU A 97 1.85 -5.33 -12.34
N TYR A 98 1.03 -4.40 -11.87
CA TYR A 98 -0.01 -4.68 -10.87
C TYR A 98 -1.43 -4.42 -11.35
N ARG A 99 -1.62 -3.80 -12.53
CA ARG A 99 -2.94 -3.44 -13.11
C ARG A 99 -3.76 -2.60 -12.13
N LYS A 100 -3.13 -1.59 -11.55
CA LYS A 100 -3.72 -0.67 -10.59
C LYS A 100 -3.36 0.76 -10.92
N ASP A 101 -4.23 1.67 -10.52
CA ASP A 101 -3.97 3.10 -10.66
C ASP A 101 -3.01 3.62 -9.57
N ASP A 102 -2.93 2.94 -8.41
CA ASP A 102 -2.01 3.29 -7.32
C ASP A 102 -1.68 2.04 -6.47
N PHE A 103 -0.68 2.15 -5.60
CA PHE A 103 -0.15 1.06 -4.79
C PHE A 103 -0.08 1.46 -3.31
N PRO A 104 -0.52 0.63 -2.35
CA PRO A 104 -0.39 0.93 -0.93
C PRO A 104 1.08 1.01 -0.47
N MET A 105 1.49 2.10 0.19
CA MET A 105 2.88 2.29 0.64
C MET A 105 3.35 1.17 1.59
N ASN A 106 2.45 0.68 2.45
CA ASN A 106 2.75 -0.41 3.38
C ASN A 106 3.05 -1.75 2.69
N SER A 107 2.75 -1.85 1.40
CA SER A 107 2.98 -3.04 0.57
C SER A 107 4.28 -2.95 -0.22
N ILE A 108 5.01 -1.82 -0.16
CA ILE A 108 6.32 -1.66 -0.79
C ILE A 108 7.34 -2.49 0.00
N ASN A 109 7.90 -3.49 -0.66
CA ASN A 109 8.93 -4.37 -0.11
C ASN A 109 10.12 -4.49 -1.06
N HIS A 110 11.14 -5.29 -0.69
CA HIS A 110 12.31 -5.49 -1.53
C HIS A 110 11.97 -6.03 -2.94
N HIS A 111 10.94 -6.87 -3.04
CA HIS A 111 10.48 -7.42 -4.33
C HIS A 111 9.91 -6.33 -5.24
N PHE A 112 9.09 -5.43 -4.70
CA PHE A 112 8.60 -4.26 -5.44
C PHE A 112 9.75 -3.42 -6.00
N ILE A 113 10.75 -3.11 -5.15
CA ILE A 113 11.91 -2.31 -5.56
C ILE A 113 12.73 -3.01 -6.66
N SER A 114 12.94 -4.32 -6.52
CA SER A 114 13.68 -5.12 -7.51
C SER A 114 12.97 -5.16 -8.86
N LYS A 115 11.64 -5.36 -8.85
CA LYS A 115 10.82 -5.31 -10.05
C LYS A 115 10.80 -3.93 -10.69
N PHE A 116 10.73 -2.87 -9.89
CA PHE A 116 10.78 -1.50 -10.39
C PHE A 116 12.13 -1.21 -11.08
N GLU A 117 13.25 -1.63 -10.48
CA GLU A 117 14.56 -1.51 -11.12
C GLU A 117 14.63 -2.28 -12.44
N TYR A 118 14.10 -3.51 -12.46
CA TYR A 118 14.04 -4.33 -13.67
C TYR A 118 13.19 -3.66 -14.77
N PHE A 119 12.02 -3.12 -14.42
CA PHE A 119 11.16 -2.35 -15.32
C PHE A 119 11.90 -1.15 -15.92
N LEU A 120 12.62 -0.38 -15.10
CA LEU A 120 13.41 0.76 -15.56
C LEU A 120 14.47 0.33 -16.60
N LYS A 121 15.15 -0.78 -16.37
CA LYS A 121 16.18 -1.29 -17.29
C LYS A 121 15.62 -1.87 -18.58
N THR A 122 14.49 -2.56 -18.51
CA THR A 122 13.94 -3.32 -19.65
C THR A 122 12.91 -2.54 -20.46
N LYS A 123 11.93 -1.92 -19.81
CA LYS A 123 10.85 -1.18 -20.47
C LYS A 123 11.23 0.26 -20.76
N ARG A 124 11.87 0.93 -19.81
CA ARG A 124 12.34 2.32 -19.97
C ARG A 124 13.75 2.43 -20.57
N ALA A 125 14.40 1.30 -20.85
CA ALA A 125 15.75 1.20 -21.41
C ALA A 125 16.79 2.07 -20.66
N CYS A 126 16.60 2.27 -19.36
CA CYS A 126 17.54 3.02 -18.54
C CYS A 126 18.83 2.22 -18.35
N ASN A 127 19.98 2.87 -18.51
CA ASN A 127 21.23 2.28 -18.05
C ASN A 127 21.23 2.10 -16.53
N HIS A 128 22.16 1.29 -16.01
CA HIS A 128 22.24 0.94 -14.59
C HIS A 128 22.23 2.17 -13.67
N ASN A 129 23.07 3.16 -13.96
CA ASN A 129 23.18 4.39 -13.15
C ASN A 129 21.88 5.19 -13.12
N SER A 130 21.18 5.28 -14.24
CA SER A 130 19.91 6.01 -14.33
C SER A 130 18.80 5.28 -13.59
N ALA A 131 18.73 3.95 -13.73
CA ALA A 131 17.79 3.12 -12.99
C ALA A 131 17.98 3.27 -11.47
N LEU A 132 19.22 3.14 -10.97
CA LEU A 132 19.52 3.34 -9.55
C LEU A 132 19.21 4.76 -9.07
N LYS A 133 19.43 5.79 -9.89
CA LYS A 133 19.03 7.17 -9.56
C LYS A 133 17.52 7.29 -9.37
N TYR A 134 16.70 6.67 -10.21
CA TYR A 134 15.25 6.69 -10.04
C TYR A 134 14.78 5.89 -8.83
N VAL A 135 15.36 4.70 -8.59
CA VAL A 135 15.07 3.95 -7.35
C VAL A 135 15.42 4.77 -6.10
N ASN A 136 16.55 5.47 -6.11
CA ASN A 136 16.93 6.34 -5.00
C ASN A 136 16.02 7.56 -4.85
N ASN A 137 15.54 8.15 -5.94
CA ASN A 137 14.57 9.25 -5.87
C ASN A 137 13.24 8.76 -5.30
N PHE A 138 12.74 7.61 -5.76
CA PHE A 138 11.54 6.98 -5.22
C PHE A 138 11.63 6.77 -3.70
N LYS A 139 12.77 6.26 -3.19
CA LYS A 139 13.00 6.07 -1.75
C LYS A 139 13.06 7.37 -0.93
N LYS A 140 13.34 8.51 -1.57
CA LYS A 140 13.42 9.83 -0.93
C LYS A 140 12.09 10.59 -0.96
N SER A 141 11.14 10.11 -1.75
CA SER A 141 9.87 10.77 -2.02
C SER A 141 8.79 10.35 -1.03
#